data_AF-A0A0P7UVU2-F1
#
_entry.id   AF-A0A0P7UVU2-F1
#
_cell.length_a   1.000
_cell.length_b   1.000
_cell.length_c   1.000
_cell.angle_alpha   90.00
_cell.angle_beta   90.00
_cell.angle_gamma   90.00
#
_symmetry.space_group_name_H-M   'P 1'
#
loop_
_entity.id
_entity.type
_entity.pdbx_description
1 polymer ?
#
loop_
_entity_poly.entity_id
_entity_poly.type
_entity_poly.pdbx_seq_one_letter_code
_entity_poly.pdbx_strand_id
1 'polypeptide(L)'
;TKDSVHYTALRLAVVLEIQDLRQHSSCRDGNVVIYGNSIDAYTCVEALLCMGVSGSRIHLVHLPTDSPGSCFNNPTVERAVTEALNKRGVTVYENCLLAQVNDGQDPEPITAVSFTTNKEALRMECSVFMNFSRKGVDHDTFRVLNDACLVYDGGLIIDTAFLTNDPAIRAAGPLTKFARRYYADSWAHAHFNSKEVGQALAAALLPLFDPTLEPTSNLPEGMDRLVLIYADAKIQGGKLPGGYSYLQVAKPAICMPLVAQPSPAKHGQEMVTGSIEAGKYFCLYVNQHGVVESITCLSLKPIPEPWCLAVYHDRFADFEEEVRQIMESAKVQDDGDLLSLPELVQKVLNEEAVSENPKIYLKNIFQKSDSITTLKKSMLNYLNYNRYHLTMYAQPGLI
;
A
#
# COMPACT_ATOMS: atom_id res chain seq x y z
N THR A 1 23.73 9.92 -6.16
CA THR A 1 22.54 10.73 -5.84
C THR A 1 21.37 10.48 -6.80
N LYS A 2 21.28 9.30 -7.42
CA LYS A 2 20.14 8.85 -8.24
C LYS A 2 19.52 7.63 -7.55
N ASP A 3 18.82 7.87 -6.45
CA ASP A 3 18.03 6.83 -5.77
C ASP A 3 16.92 7.57 -5.03
N SER A 4 15.79 7.84 -5.68
CA SER A 4 14.51 7.93 -4.96
C SER A 4 13.32 8.13 -5.90
N VAL A 5 12.30 7.30 -5.66
CA VAL A 5 10.87 7.54 -5.88
C VAL A 5 10.35 7.40 -7.32
N HIS A 6 10.20 6.15 -7.77
CA HIS A 6 9.10 5.81 -8.67
C HIS A 6 7.93 5.26 -7.85
N TYR A 7 7.08 6.17 -7.37
CA TYR A 7 5.76 5.81 -6.86
C TYR A 7 4.75 6.76 -7.50
N THR A 8 3.85 6.18 -8.30
CA THR A 8 2.56 6.67 -8.83
C THR A 8 2.45 8.13 -9.26
N ALA A 9 2.03 8.37 -10.51
CA ALA A 9 1.86 9.69 -11.14
C ALA A 9 1.16 10.78 -10.29
N LEU A 10 0.25 10.40 -9.39
CA LEU A 10 -0.37 11.33 -8.42
C LEU A 10 0.65 12.04 -7.52
N ARG A 11 1.77 11.39 -7.18
CA ARG A 11 2.84 11.96 -6.35
C ARG A 11 3.70 12.97 -7.10
N LEU A 12 3.86 12.79 -8.41
CA LEU A 12 4.58 13.74 -9.26
C LEU A 12 3.75 14.99 -9.49
N ALA A 13 2.44 14.87 -9.74
CA ALA A 13 1.54 16.03 -9.85
C ALA A 13 1.51 16.85 -8.56
N VAL A 14 1.34 16.20 -7.41
CA VAL A 14 1.41 16.87 -6.10
C VAL A 14 2.80 17.49 -5.87
N VAL A 15 3.90 16.82 -6.24
CA VAL A 15 5.24 17.42 -6.10
C VAL A 15 5.45 18.61 -7.04
N LEU A 16 4.92 18.58 -8.26
CA LEU A 16 5.02 19.66 -9.24
C LEU A 16 4.15 20.86 -8.85
N GLU A 17 2.89 20.63 -8.46
CA GLU A 17 2.00 21.68 -7.94
C GLU A 17 2.54 22.29 -6.64
N ILE A 18 3.14 21.49 -5.75
CA ILE A 18 3.79 22.01 -4.54
C ILE A 18 5.13 22.71 -4.84
N GLN A 19 5.84 22.33 -5.92
CA GLN A 19 7.00 23.10 -6.39
C GLN A 19 6.57 24.48 -6.92
N ASP A 20 5.42 24.58 -7.59
CA ASP A 20 4.83 25.87 -7.98
C ASP A 20 4.40 26.69 -6.76
N LEU A 21 3.92 26.06 -5.68
CA LEU A 21 3.67 26.74 -4.39
C LEU A 21 4.93 27.40 -3.78
N ARG A 22 6.15 26.96 -4.11
CA ARG A 22 7.38 27.66 -3.69
C ARG A 22 7.62 28.96 -4.46
N GLN A 23 7.13 29.07 -5.69
CA GLN A 23 7.29 30.26 -6.52
C GLN A 23 6.27 31.35 -6.16
N HIS A 24 5.11 30.97 -5.63
CA HIS A 24 4.10 31.90 -5.14
C HIS A 24 4.42 32.41 -3.72
N SER A 25 4.83 33.68 -3.63
CA SER A 25 5.17 34.39 -2.38
C SER A 25 4.06 34.38 -1.31
N SER A 26 2.79 34.22 -1.71
CA SER A 26 1.62 34.17 -0.82
C SER A 26 1.57 32.92 0.09
N CYS A 27 2.29 31.83 -0.24
CA CYS A 27 2.26 30.59 0.54
C CYS A 27 3.21 30.61 1.76
N ARG A 28 3.99 31.68 1.95
CA ARG A 28 5.02 31.72 3.00
C ARG A 28 4.44 31.78 4.41
N ASP A 29 3.28 32.42 4.60
CA ASP A 29 2.72 32.68 5.94
C ASP A 29 1.34 32.07 6.20
N GLY A 30 0.68 31.50 5.19
CA GLY A 30 -0.66 30.92 5.32
C GLY A 30 -0.74 29.52 5.92
N ASN A 31 -1.92 29.15 6.40
CA ASN A 31 -2.24 27.79 6.82
C ASN A 31 -2.50 26.87 5.62
N VAL A 32 -2.12 25.60 5.75
CA VAL A 32 -2.38 24.54 4.77
C VAL A 32 -3.35 23.55 5.38
N VAL A 33 -4.49 23.36 4.71
CA VAL A 33 -5.52 22.41 5.15
C VAL A 33 -5.50 21.20 4.22
N ILE A 34 -5.34 20.01 4.79
CA ILE A 34 -5.31 18.74 4.08
C ILE A 34 -6.52 17.94 4.52
N TYR A 35 -7.45 17.70 3.61
CA TYR A 35 -8.70 17.00 3.91
C TYR A 35 -8.64 15.55 3.41
N GLY A 36 -8.51 14.58 4.32
CA GLY A 36 -8.30 13.18 3.92
C GLY A 36 -7.75 12.31 5.05
N ASN A 37 -8.06 11.02 5.00
CA ASN A 37 -7.54 10.01 5.94
C ASN A 37 -6.82 8.85 5.21
N SER A 38 -6.38 9.07 3.96
CA SER A 38 -5.68 8.07 3.16
C SER A 38 -4.16 8.15 3.34
N ILE A 39 -3.43 7.08 2.97
CA ILE A 39 -1.96 7.07 2.95
C ILE A 39 -1.41 8.26 2.15
N ASP A 40 -2.08 8.65 1.06
CA ASP A 40 -1.67 9.78 0.22
C ASP A 40 -1.75 11.13 0.99
N ALA A 41 -2.75 11.32 1.85
CA ALA A 41 -2.89 12.50 2.69
C ALA A 41 -1.72 12.61 3.69
N TYR A 42 -1.38 11.52 4.39
CA TYR A 42 -0.22 11.50 5.30
C TYR A 42 1.10 11.69 4.56
N THR A 43 1.21 11.13 3.35
CA THR A 43 2.40 11.32 2.51
C THR A 43 2.55 12.78 2.08
N CYS A 44 1.44 13.46 1.81
CA CYS A 44 1.41 14.90 1.53
C CYS A 44 1.87 15.73 2.72
N VAL A 45 1.40 15.42 3.94
CA VAL A 45 1.86 16.08 5.17
C VAL A 45 3.39 15.99 5.31
N GLU A 46 3.96 14.79 5.17
CA GLU A 46 5.41 14.60 5.28
C GLU A 46 6.18 15.33 4.16
N ALA A 47 5.63 15.38 2.94
CA ALA A 47 6.21 16.15 1.86
C ALA A 47 6.29 17.65 2.20
N LEU A 48 5.21 18.24 2.72
CA LEU A 48 5.19 19.65 3.14
C LEU A 48 6.18 19.92 4.28
N LEU A 49 6.26 19.00 5.25
CA LEU A 49 7.24 19.08 6.35
C LEU A 49 8.69 19.00 5.84
N CYS A 50 8.97 18.14 4.86
CA CYS A 50 10.27 18.03 4.20
C CYS A 50 10.61 19.27 3.36
N MET A 51 9.59 19.96 2.84
CA MET A 51 9.77 21.19 2.07
C MET A 51 9.98 22.43 2.94
N GLY A 52 9.87 22.31 4.26
CA GLY A 52 10.13 23.37 5.23
C GLY A 52 8.88 24.10 5.73
N VAL A 53 7.67 23.61 5.43
CA VAL A 53 6.44 24.14 6.02
C VAL A 53 6.42 23.80 7.51
N SER A 54 6.19 24.80 8.37
CA SER A 54 6.06 24.59 9.82
C SER A 54 4.82 23.77 10.11
N GLY A 55 4.96 22.69 10.91
CA GLY A 55 3.83 21.80 11.21
C GLY A 55 2.67 22.51 11.92
N SER A 56 2.94 23.56 12.71
CA SER A 56 1.91 24.42 13.32
C SER A 56 0.94 25.08 12.33
N ARG A 57 1.32 25.18 11.05
CA ARG A 57 0.49 25.71 9.96
C ARG A 57 -0.23 24.63 9.16
N ILE A 58 0.03 23.36 9.46
CA ILE A 58 -0.56 22.23 8.75
C ILE A 58 -1.71 21.70 9.60
N HIS A 59 -2.90 21.67 8.99
CA HIS A 59 -4.11 21.14 9.58
C HIS A 59 -4.57 19.93 8.78
N LEU A 60 -4.46 18.75 9.38
CA LEU A 60 -4.94 17.50 8.79
C LEU A 60 -6.37 17.27 9.29
N VAL A 61 -7.32 17.19 8.37
CA VAL A 61 -8.75 17.07 8.67
C VAL A 61 -9.26 15.74 8.15
N HIS A 62 -9.64 14.85 9.07
CA HIS A 62 -10.19 13.54 8.76
C HIS A 62 -11.69 13.59 8.50
N LEU A 63 -12.12 12.77 7.54
CA LEU A 63 -13.52 12.57 7.20
C LEU A 63 -14.26 11.80 8.29
N PRO A 64 -15.60 11.94 8.38
CA PRO A 64 -16.42 11.02 9.15
C PRO A 64 -16.27 9.62 8.55
N THR A 65 -15.96 8.64 9.40
CA THR A 65 -15.82 7.24 9.00
C THR A 65 -16.89 6.38 9.65
N ASP A 66 -17.64 5.65 8.83
CA ASP A 66 -18.67 4.71 9.30
C ASP A 66 -18.09 3.43 9.92
N SER A 67 -16.76 3.24 9.81
CA SER A 67 -16.05 2.11 10.40
C SER A 67 -14.77 2.58 11.10
N PRO A 68 -14.37 1.95 12.22
CA PRO A 68 -13.21 2.35 13.02
C PRO A 68 -11.86 1.97 12.37
N GLY A 69 -11.84 1.48 11.12
CA GLY A 69 -10.62 1.05 10.46
C GLY A 69 -9.81 2.22 9.93
N SER A 70 -8.55 2.35 10.35
CA SER A 70 -7.61 3.31 9.78
C SER A 70 -7.06 2.84 8.42
N CYS A 71 -6.55 3.77 7.60
CA CYS A 71 -5.98 3.43 6.29
C CYS A 71 -4.73 2.54 6.37
N PHE A 72 -4.12 2.42 7.55
CA PHE A 72 -2.96 1.56 7.80
C PHE A 72 -3.35 0.14 8.19
N ASN A 73 -4.57 -0.06 8.70
CA ASN A 73 -5.06 -1.33 9.24
C ASN A 73 -4.09 -1.97 10.25
N ASN A 74 -3.30 -1.15 10.95
CA ASN A 74 -2.30 -1.56 11.92
C ASN A 74 -2.21 -0.49 13.02
N PRO A 75 -2.68 -0.79 14.25
CA PRO A 75 -2.75 0.21 15.33
C PRO A 75 -1.36 0.66 15.79
N THR A 76 -0.33 -0.17 15.60
CA THR A 76 1.06 0.17 15.95
C THR A 76 1.59 1.26 15.03
N VAL A 77 1.36 1.12 13.71
CA VAL A 77 1.74 2.13 12.71
C VAL A 77 0.95 3.41 12.91
N GLU A 78 -0.35 3.31 13.16
CA GLU A 78 -1.21 4.46 13.42
C GLU A 78 -0.73 5.29 14.61
N ARG A 79 -0.43 4.64 15.74
CA ARG A 79 0.15 5.31 16.92
C ARG A 79 1.46 6.02 16.59
N ALA A 80 2.35 5.37 15.84
CA ALA A 80 3.63 5.95 15.43
C ALA A 80 3.48 7.23 14.60
N VAL A 81 2.55 7.20 13.64
CA VAL A 81 2.25 8.34 12.76
C VAL A 81 1.63 9.48 13.56
N THR A 82 0.68 9.18 14.46
CA THR A 82 0.05 10.18 15.33
C THR A 82 1.06 10.86 16.26
N GLU A 83 1.95 10.09 16.90
CA GLU A 83 3.04 10.63 17.72
C GLU A 83 3.98 11.52 16.89
N ALA A 84 4.32 11.11 15.67
CA ALA A 84 5.17 11.89 14.78
C ALA A 84 4.51 13.20 14.33
N LEU A 85 3.21 13.20 14.03
CA LEU A 85 2.44 14.40 13.71
C LEU A 85 2.46 15.40 14.88
N ASN A 86 2.14 14.92 16.08
CA ASN A 86 2.15 15.74 17.30
C ASN A 86 3.52 16.35 17.58
N LYS A 87 4.59 15.55 17.44
CA LYS A 87 5.98 16.01 17.62
C LYS A 87 6.37 17.12 16.65
N ARG A 88 5.80 17.12 15.44
CA ARG A 88 6.03 18.16 14.41
C ARG A 88 5.08 19.34 14.53
N GLY A 89 4.13 19.31 15.47
CA GLY A 89 3.15 20.37 15.71
C GLY A 89 2.00 20.40 14.71
N VAL A 90 1.75 19.32 13.98
CA VAL A 90 0.61 19.23 13.05
C VAL A 90 -0.68 19.06 13.84
N THR A 91 -1.71 19.85 13.51
CA THR A 91 -3.01 19.74 14.19
C THR A 91 -3.91 18.79 13.42
N VAL A 92 -4.48 17.79 14.10
CA VAL A 92 -5.39 16.79 13.51
C VAL A 92 -6.81 17.03 14.00
N TYR A 93 -7.77 17.10 13.08
CA TYR A 93 -9.19 17.21 13.36
C TYR A 93 -9.91 15.95 12.89
N GLU A 94 -10.79 15.40 13.72
CA GLU A 94 -11.52 14.16 13.41
C GLU A 94 -12.99 14.42 13.13
N ASN A 95 -13.62 13.52 12.36
CA ASN A 95 -15.06 13.52 12.08
C ASN A 95 -15.57 14.85 11.53
N CYS A 96 -14.85 15.41 10.55
CA CYS A 96 -15.17 16.70 9.95
C CYS A 96 -15.71 16.48 8.52
N LEU A 97 -16.97 16.84 8.27
CA LEU A 97 -17.55 16.82 6.93
C LEU A 97 -17.37 18.20 6.28
N LEU A 98 -16.75 18.26 5.09
CA LEU A 98 -16.60 19.51 4.37
C LEU A 98 -17.98 20.06 4.00
N ALA A 99 -18.27 21.28 4.47
CA ALA A 99 -19.57 21.92 4.30
C ALA A 99 -19.52 22.96 3.18
N GLN A 100 -18.57 23.89 3.24
CA GLN A 100 -18.45 25.00 2.31
C GLN A 100 -16.99 25.40 2.08
N VAL A 101 -16.73 25.92 0.89
CA VAL A 101 -15.49 26.63 0.53
C VAL A 101 -15.85 28.10 0.38
N ASN A 102 -15.01 29.00 0.88
CA ASN A 102 -15.20 30.46 0.82
C ASN A 102 -16.59 30.93 1.28
N ASP A 103 -17.15 30.28 2.31
CA ASP A 103 -18.49 30.61 2.84
C ASP A 103 -19.61 30.59 1.75
N GLY A 104 -19.44 29.75 0.72
CA GLY A 104 -20.37 29.61 -0.40
C GLY A 104 -20.25 30.69 -1.47
N GLN A 105 -19.23 31.54 -1.40
CA GLN A 105 -18.90 32.54 -2.42
C GLN A 105 -18.03 31.94 -3.53
N ASP A 106 -17.53 32.79 -4.43
CA ASP A 106 -16.64 32.42 -5.52
C ASP A 106 -15.45 31.56 -4.99
N PRO A 107 -15.26 30.33 -5.48
CA PRO A 107 -14.21 29.44 -5.01
C PRO A 107 -12.80 29.89 -5.38
N GLU A 108 -12.62 30.86 -6.29
CA GLU A 108 -11.30 31.27 -6.77
C GLU A 108 -10.93 32.70 -6.34
N PRO A 109 -9.83 32.89 -5.56
CA PRO A 109 -8.98 31.88 -4.92
C PRO A 109 -9.60 31.29 -3.65
N ILE A 110 -9.24 30.05 -3.29
CA ILE A 110 -9.65 29.45 -2.01
C ILE A 110 -8.94 30.18 -0.86
N THR A 111 -9.73 30.71 0.08
CA THR A 111 -9.26 31.48 1.25
C THR A 111 -9.74 30.90 2.58
N ALA A 112 -10.87 30.20 2.58
CA ALA A 112 -11.40 29.57 3.78
C ALA A 112 -12.17 28.29 3.45
N VAL A 113 -12.15 27.35 4.40
CA VAL A 113 -12.92 26.12 4.35
C VAL A 113 -13.66 25.92 5.67
N SER A 114 -14.90 25.47 5.56
CA SER A 114 -15.81 25.28 6.68
C SER A 114 -16.26 23.83 6.74
N PHE A 115 -16.19 23.23 7.92
CA PHE A 115 -16.57 21.85 8.19
C PHE A 115 -17.71 21.78 9.19
N THR A 116 -18.61 20.83 9.01
CA THR A 116 -19.53 20.42 10.06
C THR A 116 -18.88 19.35 10.93
N THR A 117 -18.93 19.57 12.25
CA THR A 117 -18.47 18.59 13.26
C THR A 117 -19.65 18.20 14.15
N ASN A 118 -19.48 17.17 14.98
CA ASN A 118 -20.52 16.70 15.91
C ASN A 118 -20.95 17.74 16.97
N LYS A 119 -20.20 18.83 17.13
CA LYS A 119 -20.45 19.85 18.16
C LYS A 119 -20.79 21.20 17.53
N GLU A 120 -19.92 21.73 16.67
CA GLU A 120 -20.05 23.07 16.08
C GLU A 120 -19.45 23.14 14.66
N ALA A 121 -19.76 24.19 13.91
CA ALA A 121 -19.12 24.46 12.62
C ALA A 121 -17.67 24.92 12.83
N LEU A 122 -16.72 24.25 12.17
CA LEU A 122 -15.29 24.58 12.21
C LEU A 122 -14.92 25.35 10.94
N ARG A 123 -14.67 26.65 11.06
CA ARG A 123 -14.16 27.49 9.97
C ARG A 123 -12.65 27.65 10.10
N MET A 124 -11.93 27.48 8.99
CA MET A 124 -10.48 27.58 8.93
C MET A 124 -10.06 28.43 7.75
N GLU A 125 -9.25 29.45 8.01
CA GLU A 125 -8.60 30.21 6.95
C GLU A 125 -7.39 29.45 6.45
N CYS A 126 -7.22 29.38 5.14
CA CYS A 126 -6.14 28.64 4.50
C CYS A 126 -5.68 29.34 3.23
N SER A 127 -4.39 29.24 2.93
CA SER A 127 -3.85 29.67 1.65
C SER A 127 -3.73 28.51 0.66
N VAL A 128 -3.81 27.28 1.16
CA VAL A 128 -3.79 26.07 0.36
C VAL A 128 -4.75 25.06 0.97
N PHE A 129 -5.65 24.55 0.13
CA PHE A 129 -6.55 23.46 0.48
C PHE A 129 -6.26 22.26 -0.43
N MET A 130 -5.95 21.11 0.16
CA MET A 130 -5.69 19.87 -0.59
C MET A 130 -6.71 18.81 -0.21
N ASN A 131 -7.48 18.35 -1.20
CA ASN A 131 -8.56 17.39 -0.99
C ASN A 131 -8.16 15.97 -1.39
N PHE A 132 -8.07 15.08 -0.39
CA PHE A 132 -7.80 13.64 -0.50
C PHE A 132 -8.99 12.79 -0.01
N SER A 133 -10.20 13.36 0.07
CA SER A 133 -11.40 12.69 0.59
C SER A 133 -11.88 11.53 -0.28
N ARG A 134 -11.94 11.74 -1.59
CA ARG A 134 -12.39 10.74 -2.57
C ARG A 134 -11.55 10.86 -3.82
N LYS A 135 -11.19 9.72 -4.40
CA LYS A 135 -10.64 9.66 -5.75
C LYS A 135 -11.81 9.64 -6.71
N GLY A 136 -11.89 10.64 -7.58
CA GLY A 136 -12.89 10.74 -8.63
C GLY A 136 -12.24 10.85 -9.99
N VAL A 137 -13.06 10.78 -11.03
CA VAL A 137 -12.66 11.20 -12.36
C VAL A 137 -12.56 12.72 -12.40
N ASP A 138 -11.53 13.23 -13.04
CA ASP A 138 -11.42 14.66 -13.33
C ASP A 138 -12.63 15.14 -14.17
N HIS A 139 -13.09 16.36 -13.92
CA HIS A 139 -14.31 16.87 -14.56
C HIS A 139 -14.18 16.95 -16.08
N ASP A 140 -13.04 17.42 -16.57
CA ASP A 140 -12.80 17.55 -18.01
C ASP A 140 -12.66 16.18 -18.68
N THR A 141 -11.98 15.26 -18.01
CA THR A 141 -11.93 13.85 -18.44
C THR A 141 -13.32 13.25 -18.52
N PHE A 142 -14.16 13.44 -17.49
CA PHE A 142 -15.54 12.96 -17.49
C PHE A 142 -16.37 13.58 -18.62
N ARG A 143 -16.24 14.89 -18.86
CA ARG A 143 -16.89 15.60 -19.96
C ARG A 143 -16.50 14.99 -21.31
N VAL A 144 -15.21 14.76 -21.54
CA VAL A 144 -14.71 14.16 -22.79
C VAL A 144 -15.29 12.76 -23.01
N LEU A 145 -15.38 11.92 -21.96
CA LEU A 145 -15.97 10.59 -22.07
C LEU A 145 -17.46 10.66 -22.42
N ASN A 146 -18.19 11.58 -21.78
CA ASN A 146 -19.62 11.77 -21.99
C ASN A 146 -19.91 12.33 -23.41
N ASP A 147 -19.13 13.30 -23.85
CA ASP A 147 -19.23 13.89 -25.19
C ASP A 147 -18.90 12.86 -26.30
N ALA A 148 -18.02 11.91 -25.99
CA ALA A 148 -17.72 10.76 -26.85
C ALA A 148 -18.78 9.63 -26.78
N CYS A 149 -19.89 9.82 -26.06
CA CYS A 149 -20.94 8.82 -25.86
C CYS A 149 -20.42 7.48 -25.29
N LEU A 150 -19.38 7.54 -24.47
CA LEU A 150 -18.87 6.36 -23.77
C LEU A 150 -19.71 6.07 -22.53
N VAL A 151 -20.06 4.79 -22.34
CA VAL A 151 -20.91 4.39 -21.22
C VAL A 151 -20.15 4.53 -19.90
N TYR A 152 -20.73 5.30 -18.98
CA TYR A 152 -20.16 5.57 -17.66
C TYR A 152 -21.17 5.27 -16.54
N ASP A 153 -20.81 4.41 -15.58
CA ASP A 153 -21.63 4.06 -14.41
C ASP A 153 -20.75 3.93 -13.15
N GLY A 154 -20.35 5.09 -12.60
CA GLY A 154 -19.37 5.18 -11.51
C GLY A 154 -17.92 4.87 -11.95
N GLY A 155 -17.73 4.58 -13.23
CA GLY A 155 -16.47 4.33 -13.92
C GLY A 155 -16.74 4.07 -15.40
N LEU A 156 -15.70 4.18 -16.23
CA LEU A 156 -15.79 3.89 -17.67
C LEU A 156 -16.03 2.39 -17.86
N ILE A 157 -17.15 2.05 -18.52
CA ILE A 157 -17.58 0.67 -18.65
C ILE A 157 -16.78 -0.06 -19.71
N ILE A 158 -16.21 -1.19 -19.32
CA ILE A 158 -15.42 -2.07 -20.18
C ILE A 158 -15.90 -3.52 -20.14
N ASP A 159 -15.54 -4.28 -21.16
CA ASP A 159 -15.64 -5.72 -21.20
C ASP A 159 -14.37 -6.43 -20.70
N THR A 160 -14.37 -7.76 -20.76
CA THR A 160 -13.23 -8.62 -20.34
C THR A 160 -12.01 -8.49 -21.25
N ALA A 161 -12.18 -7.90 -22.43
CA ALA A 161 -11.12 -7.55 -23.37
C ALA A 161 -10.75 -6.06 -23.31
N PHE A 162 -11.13 -5.35 -22.24
CA PHE A 162 -10.86 -3.91 -22.06
C PHE A 162 -11.57 -2.99 -23.06
N LEU A 163 -12.49 -3.48 -23.88
CA LEU A 163 -13.23 -2.68 -24.85
C LEU A 163 -14.34 -1.90 -24.16
N THR A 164 -14.54 -0.65 -24.59
CA THR A 164 -15.72 0.14 -24.25
C THR A 164 -16.90 -0.20 -25.17
N ASN A 165 -17.99 0.56 -25.11
CA ASN A 165 -19.06 0.45 -26.10
C ASN A 165 -18.64 0.86 -27.52
N ASP A 166 -17.56 1.62 -27.67
CA ASP A 166 -16.90 1.84 -28.95
C ASP A 166 -15.77 0.80 -29.13
N PRO A 167 -15.85 -0.10 -30.13
CA PRO A 167 -14.82 -1.11 -30.37
C PRO A 167 -13.42 -0.56 -30.69
N ALA A 168 -13.31 0.70 -31.11
CA ALA A 168 -12.04 1.36 -31.37
C ALA A 168 -11.37 1.88 -30.08
N ILE A 169 -12.11 1.93 -28.96
CA ILE A 169 -11.64 2.50 -27.71
C ILE A 169 -11.56 1.40 -26.65
N ARG A 170 -10.33 1.18 -26.15
CA ARG A 170 -10.06 0.33 -24.99
C ARG A 170 -9.62 1.17 -23.80
N ALA A 171 -9.92 0.70 -22.60
CA ALA A 171 -9.52 1.37 -21.37
C ALA A 171 -9.11 0.38 -20.28
N ALA A 172 -8.17 0.78 -19.44
CA ALA A 172 -7.77 0.05 -18.25
C ALA A 172 -7.40 1.00 -17.10
N GLY A 173 -7.23 0.45 -15.90
CA GLY A 173 -6.82 1.22 -14.72
C GLY A 173 -7.99 1.77 -13.88
N PRO A 174 -7.70 2.57 -12.84
CA PRO A 174 -8.66 2.85 -11.76
C PRO A 174 -9.97 3.53 -12.16
N LEU A 175 -10.02 4.15 -13.34
CA LEU A 175 -11.22 4.78 -13.91
C LEU A 175 -12.25 3.75 -14.41
N THR A 176 -11.81 2.51 -14.68
CA THR A 176 -12.62 1.51 -15.39
C THR A 176 -13.41 0.62 -14.46
N LYS A 177 -14.56 0.15 -14.96
CA LYS A 177 -15.47 -0.77 -14.28
C LYS A 177 -15.99 -1.80 -15.29
N PHE A 178 -16.05 -3.08 -14.90
CA PHE A 178 -16.64 -4.10 -15.78
C PHE A 178 -18.15 -3.92 -15.94
N ALA A 179 -18.67 -4.21 -17.12
CA ALA A 179 -20.11 -4.15 -17.38
C ALA A 179 -20.92 -5.06 -16.43
N ARG A 180 -22.11 -4.61 -16.00
CA ARG A 180 -22.95 -5.33 -15.01
C ARG A 180 -23.32 -6.77 -15.43
N ARG A 181 -23.27 -7.09 -16.72
CA ARG A 181 -23.50 -8.45 -17.25
C ARG A 181 -22.53 -9.50 -16.69
N TYR A 182 -21.40 -9.05 -16.14
CA TYR A 182 -20.41 -9.90 -15.49
C TYR A 182 -20.69 -10.16 -14.01
N TYR A 183 -21.68 -9.48 -13.41
CA TYR A 183 -22.03 -9.60 -11.99
C TYR A 183 -20.83 -9.40 -11.04
N ALA A 184 -19.90 -8.52 -11.43
CA ALA A 184 -18.62 -8.30 -10.78
C ALA A 184 -18.40 -6.82 -10.43
N ASP A 185 -19.43 -6.14 -9.94
CA ASP A 185 -19.43 -4.68 -9.71
C ASP A 185 -18.32 -4.21 -8.77
N SER A 186 -17.90 -5.04 -7.83
CA SER A 186 -16.81 -4.78 -6.89
C SER A 186 -15.41 -5.04 -7.47
N TRP A 187 -15.33 -5.74 -8.60
CA TRP A 187 -14.09 -6.22 -9.24
C TRP A 187 -13.47 -5.15 -10.15
N ALA A 188 -13.24 -3.95 -9.65
CA ALA A 188 -12.67 -2.84 -10.43
C ALA A 188 -11.13 -2.85 -10.45
N HIS A 189 -10.53 -2.38 -11.55
CA HIS A 189 -9.07 -2.24 -11.69
C HIS A 189 -8.41 -1.38 -10.61
N ALA A 190 -9.16 -0.49 -9.95
CA ALA A 190 -8.70 0.29 -8.80
C ALA A 190 -8.28 -0.58 -7.60
N HIS A 191 -8.75 -1.83 -7.52
CA HIS A 191 -8.45 -2.77 -6.45
C HIS A 191 -7.25 -3.68 -6.74
N PHE A 192 -6.72 -3.68 -7.96
CA PHE A 192 -5.66 -4.58 -8.39
C PHE A 192 -4.32 -3.88 -8.61
N ASN A 193 -3.29 -4.68 -8.85
CA ASN A 193 -1.98 -4.17 -9.21
C ASN A 193 -2.05 -3.51 -10.60
N SER A 194 -1.72 -2.22 -10.69
CA SER A 194 -1.82 -1.47 -11.95
C SER A 194 -0.90 -2.01 -13.05
N LYS A 195 0.19 -2.68 -12.66
CA LYS A 195 1.13 -3.30 -13.60
C LYS A 195 0.57 -4.56 -14.21
N GLU A 196 -0.03 -5.43 -13.39
CA GLU A 196 -0.72 -6.63 -13.85
C GLU A 196 -1.87 -6.28 -14.79
N VAL A 197 -2.67 -5.27 -14.42
CA VAL A 197 -3.73 -4.71 -15.29
C VAL A 197 -3.16 -4.20 -16.61
N GLY A 198 -2.02 -3.50 -16.58
CA GLY A 198 -1.33 -3.02 -17.77
C GLY A 198 -0.79 -4.15 -18.66
N GLN A 199 -0.24 -5.21 -18.07
CA GLN A 199 0.22 -6.41 -18.78
C GLN A 199 -0.95 -7.15 -19.43
N ALA A 200 -2.08 -7.28 -18.73
CA ALA A 200 -3.28 -7.88 -19.28
C ALA A 200 -3.84 -7.06 -20.45
N LEU A 201 -3.86 -5.73 -20.35
CA LEU A 201 -4.23 -4.86 -21.47
C LEU A 201 -3.26 -5.02 -22.66
N ALA A 202 -1.95 -5.06 -22.39
CA ALA A 202 -0.94 -5.26 -23.43
C ALA A 202 -1.12 -6.62 -24.13
N ALA A 203 -1.35 -7.69 -23.38
CA ALA A 203 -1.63 -9.01 -23.93
C ALA A 203 -2.88 -9.04 -24.82
N ALA A 204 -3.93 -8.28 -24.45
CA ALA A 204 -5.13 -8.14 -25.27
C ALA A 204 -4.91 -7.30 -26.55
N LEU A 205 -3.90 -6.42 -26.55
CA LEU A 205 -3.57 -5.55 -27.68
C LEU A 205 -2.56 -6.17 -28.64
N LEU A 206 -1.61 -6.96 -28.14
CA LEU A 206 -0.49 -7.50 -28.94
C LEU A 206 -0.93 -8.23 -30.22
N PRO A 207 -1.96 -9.09 -30.23
CA PRO A 207 -2.42 -9.74 -31.46
C PRO A 207 -2.95 -8.79 -32.54
N LEU A 208 -3.27 -7.53 -32.18
CA LEU A 208 -3.68 -6.51 -33.16
C LEU A 208 -2.48 -5.93 -33.93
N PHE A 209 -1.27 -6.04 -33.36
CA PHE A 209 -0.05 -5.45 -33.91
C PHE A 209 0.95 -6.48 -34.42
N ASP A 210 0.90 -7.71 -33.88
CA ASP A 210 1.77 -8.80 -34.29
C ASP A 210 0.96 -9.90 -35.00
N PRO A 211 1.05 -10.01 -36.34
CA PRO A 211 0.32 -11.01 -37.12
C PRO A 211 0.83 -12.44 -36.89
N THR A 212 1.92 -12.63 -36.15
CA THR A 212 2.45 -13.96 -35.80
C THR A 212 1.80 -14.53 -34.54
N LEU A 213 1.10 -13.71 -33.77
CA LEU A 213 0.37 -14.12 -32.58
C LEU A 213 -1.05 -14.56 -32.95
N GLU A 214 -1.48 -15.71 -32.45
CA GLU A 214 -2.86 -16.13 -32.60
C GLU A 214 -3.77 -15.20 -31.77
N PRO A 215 -4.83 -14.62 -32.37
CA PRO A 215 -5.80 -13.88 -31.60
C PRO A 215 -6.44 -14.81 -30.56
N THR A 216 -6.59 -14.34 -29.33
CA THR A 216 -7.21 -15.04 -28.20
C THR A 216 -8.72 -15.30 -28.38
N SER A 217 -9.22 -15.28 -29.63
CA SER A 217 -10.62 -15.36 -30.01
C SER A 217 -11.24 -16.76 -29.92
N ASN A 218 -10.48 -17.78 -29.49
CA ASN A 218 -10.98 -19.15 -29.33
C ASN A 218 -11.29 -19.48 -27.85
N LEU A 219 -11.79 -18.51 -27.07
CA LEU A 219 -12.33 -18.81 -25.75
C LEU A 219 -13.62 -19.64 -25.93
N PRO A 220 -13.74 -20.80 -25.27
CA PRO A 220 -14.94 -21.64 -25.34
C PRO A 220 -16.21 -20.83 -25.01
N GLU A 221 -17.35 -21.17 -25.64
CA GLU A 221 -18.64 -20.52 -25.38
C GLU A 221 -18.92 -20.44 -23.86
N GLY A 222 -19.13 -19.22 -23.35
CA GLY A 222 -19.38 -18.93 -21.94
C GLY A 222 -18.18 -18.42 -21.14
N MET A 223 -16.94 -18.53 -21.65
CA MET A 223 -15.76 -17.90 -21.03
C MET A 223 -15.66 -16.40 -21.29
N ASP A 224 -16.37 -15.88 -22.29
CA ASP A 224 -16.53 -14.44 -22.56
C ASP A 224 -17.19 -13.68 -21.41
N ARG A 225 -17.85 -14.40 -20.48
CA ARG A 225 -18.52 -13.89 -19.29
C ARG A 225 -17.67 -13.91 -18.02
N LEU A 226 -16.43 -14.41 -18.08
CA LEU A 226 -15.56 -14.51 -16.91
C LEU A 226 -14.62 -13.30 -16.86
N VAL A 227 -14.66 -12.57 -15.74
CA VAL A 227 -13.71 -11.49 -15.47
C VAL A 227 -12.33 -12.07 -15.19
N LEU A 228 -11.29 -11.40 -15.69
CA LEU A 228 -9.89 -11.77 -15.44
C LEU A 228 -9.61 -11.83 -13.94
N ILE A 229 -8.85 -12.86 -13.56
CA ILE A 229 -8.34 -13.01 -12.20
C ILE A 229 -7.02 -12.26 -12.12
N TYR A 230 -6.95 -11.32 -11.19
CA TYR A 230 -5.75 -10.58 -10.84
C TYR A 230 -5.17 -11.19 -9.57
N ALA A 231 -3.97 -11.76 -9.66
CA ALA A 231 -3.32 -12.52 -8.60
C ALA A 231 -2.18 -11.72 -7.93
N ASP A 232 -1.65 -10.69 -8.60
CA ASP A 232 -0.55 -9.92 -8.06
C ASP A 232 -0.94 -9.11 -6.83
N ALA A 233 -0.04 -9.08 -5.85
CA ALA A 233 -0.23 -8.32 -4.63
C ALA A 233 -0.42 -6.83 -4.93
N LYS A 234 -1.34 -6.20 -4.20
CA LYS A 234 -1.51 -4.76 -4.22
C LYS A 234 -0.50 -4.12 -3.29
N ILE A 235 0.20 -3.11 -3.80
CA ILE A 235 1.29 -2.45 -3.09
C ILE A 235 0.93 -0.99 -2.89
N GLN A 236 0.98 -0.54 -1.64
CA GLN A 236 0.81 0.84 -1.25
C GLN A 236 1.94 1.21 -0.30
N GLY A 237 2.32 2.47 -0.22
CA GLY A 237 3.45 2.84 0.61
C GLY A 237 4.00 4.19 0.22
N GLY A 238 4.69 4.88 1.12
CA GLY A 238 5.14 6.25 0.94
C GLY A 238 5.96 6.72 2.12
N LYS A 239 6.37 7.99 2.11
CA LYS A 239 6.98 8.61 3.29
C LYS A 239 5.89 9.14 4.20
N LEU A 240 5.81 8.63 5.43
CA LEU A 240 4.86 9.06 6.44
C LEU A 240 5.49 10.08 7.40
N PRO A 241 4.65 10.84 8.12
CA PRO A 241 5.11 11.79 9.14
C PRO A 241 6.16 11.21 10.06
N GLY A 242 7.26 11.95 10.27
CA GLY A 242 8.38 11.50 11.09
C GLY A 242 9.54 10.88 10.30
N GLY A 243 9.48 10.97 8.97
CA GLY A 243 10.52 10.44 8.07
C GLY A 243 10.45 8.93 7.86
N TYR A 244 9.35 8.28 8.26
CA TYR A 244 9.20 6.84 8.08
C TYR A 244 8.90 6.50 6.62
N SER A 245 9.63 5.55 6.06
CA SER A 245 9.27 4.85 4.84
C SER A 245 8.29 3.71 5.19
N TYR A 246 7.08 3.81 4.67
CA TYR A 246 6.00 2.84 4.87
C TYR A 246 5.76 2.02 3.61
N LEU A 247 5.50 0.74 3.79
CA LEU A 247 5.11 -0.19 2.73
C LEU A 247 4.05 -1.15 3.26
N GLN A 248 2.92 -1.18 2.56
CA GLN A 248 1.86 -2.17 2.69
C GLN A 248 1.83 -3.01 1.43
N VAL A 249 1.94 -4.32 1.60
CA VAL A 249 1.64 -5.29 0.57
C VAL A 249 0.44 -6.09 1.06
N ALA A 250 -0.59 -6.20 0.24
CA ALA A 250 -1.79 -6.96 0.57
C ALA A 250 -2.18 -7.84 -0.61
N LYS A 251 -2.85 -8.96 -0.30
CA LYS A 251 -3.54 -9.76 -1.31
C LYS A 251 -4.46 -8.86 -2.15
N PRO A 252 -4.57 -9.07 -3.49
CA PRO A 252 -5.59 -8.42 -4.28
C PRO A 252 -6.96 -8.77 -3.70
N ALA A 253 -7.63 -7.76 -3.16
CA ALA A 253 -8.91 -7.94 -2.50
C ALA A 253 -9.82 -6.75 -2.80
N ILE A 254 -11.10 -7.08 -2.97
CA ILE A 254 -12.18 -6.13 -2.74
C ILE A 254 -12.11 -5.80 -1.25
N CYS A 255 -11.84 -4.54 -0.91
CA CYS A 255 -11.61 -4.10 0.45
C CYS A 255 -12.80 -4.49 1.34
N MET A 256 -12.64 -5.53 2.17
CA MET A 256 -13.58 -5.80 3.25
C MET A 256 -13.03 -5.13 4.52
N PRO A 257 -13.79 -4.19 5.13
CA PRO A 257 -13.43 -3.63 6.43
C PRO A 257 -13.26 -4.77 7.45
N LEU A 258 -12.31 -4.64 8.37
CA LEU A 258 -12.02 -5.65 9.39
C LEU A 258 -13.27 -6.08 10.20
N VAL A 259 -14.27 -5.19 10.30
CA VAL A 259 -15.53 -5.41 11.01
C VAL A 259 -16.52 -6.31 10.24
N ALA A 260 -16.36 -6.42 8.92
CA ALA A 260 -17.14 -7.34 8.08
C ALA A 260 -16.50 -8.75 7.98
N GLN A 261 -15.36 -8.97 8.63
CA GLN A 261 -14.76 -10.31 8.73
C GLN A 261 -15.53 -11.12 9.80
N PRO A 262 -16.07 -12.30 9.45
CA PRO A 262 -16.88 -13.08 10.38
C PRO A 262 -16.03 -13.66 11.51
N SER A 263 -16.29 -13.13 12.71
CA SER A 263 -15.98 -13.64 14.07
C SER A 263 -14.50 -13.86 14.47
N PRO A 264 -14.17 -13.66 15.77
CA PRO A 264 -12.83 -13.91 16.33
C PRO A 264 -12.45 -15.41 16.40
N ALA A 265 -13.13 -16.31 15.69
CA ALA A 265 -12.90 -17.75 15.76
C ALA A 265 -11.95 -18.27 14.65
N LYS A 266 -11.49 -17.41 13.73
CA LYS A 266 -10.61 -17.79 12.61
C LYS A 266 -9.32 -16.97 12.64
N HIS A 267 -8.47 -17.22 13.64
CA HIS A 267 -7.24 -16.46 13.80
C HIS A 267 -6.18 -16.94 12.79
N GLY A 268 -5.81 -16.05 11.87
CA GLY A 268 -4.46 -16.04 11.29
C GLY A 268 -3.41 -15.65 12.35
N GLN A 269 -2.14 -15.83 12.03
CA GLN A 269 -0.99 -15.49 12.87
C GLN A 269 -0.35 -14.18 12.41
N GLU A 270 -0.15 -13.26 13.35
CA GLU A 270 0.67 -12.05 13.14
C GLU A 270 2.10 -12.33 13.62
N MET A 271 3.07 -12.16 12.73
CA MET A 271 4.49 -12.31 13.00
C MET A 271 5.17 -10.95 12.89
N VAL A 272 5.57 -10.40 14.04
CA VAL A 272 6.19 -9.07 14.11
C VAL A 272 7.67 -9.20 14.41
N THR A 273 8.49 -8.46 13.67
CA THR A 273 9.93 -8.33 13.91
C THR A 273 10.34 -6.87 14.02
N GLY A 274 11.27 -6.62 14.94
CA GLY A 274 11.81 -5.30 15.22
C GLY A 274 10.87 -4.40 16.03
N SER A 275 11.08 -3.09 15.96
CA SER A 275 10.32 -2.10 16.74
C SER A 275 10.23 -0.79 15.97
N ILE A 276 9.11 -0.08 16.19
CA ILE A 276 8.83 1.21 15.54
C ILE A 276 9.77 2.29 16.07
N GLU A 277 10.08 2.26 17.37
CA GLU A 277 10.96 3.21 18.04
C GLU A 277 12.38 3.16 17.45
N ALA A 278 12.83 1.95 17.08
CA ALA A 278 14.10 1.75 16.38
C ALA A 278 14.04 2.05 14.87
N GLY A 279 12.87 2.40 14.34
CA GLY A 279 12.65 2.64 12.91
C GLY A 279 12.87 1.39 12.05
N LYS A 280 12.53 0.21 12.60
CA LYS A 280 12.70 -1.09 11.95
C LYS A 280 11.53 -1.98 12.34
N TYR A 281 10.35 -1.70 11.83
CA TYR A 281 9.15 -2.50 12.08
C TYR A 281 8.77 -3.27 10.82
N PHE A 282 8.55 -4.58 10.98
CA PHE A 282 8.10 -5.47 9.94
C PHE A 282 7.08 -6.43 10.52
N CYS A 283 5.91 -6.50 9.91
CA CYS A 283 4.80 -7.33 10.33
C CYS A 283 4.29 -8.14 9.15
N LEU A 284 4.14 -9.45 9.36
CA LEU A 284 3.59 -10.41 8.43
C LEU A 284 2.29 -10.97 9.01
N TYR A 285 1.21 -10.94 8.24
CA TYR A 285 -0.03 -11.60 8.60
C TYR A 285 -0.23 -12.83 7.73
N VAL A 286 -0.28 -14.00 8.37
CA VAL A 286 -0.49 -15.30 7.75
C VAL A 286 -1.88 -15.78 8.14
N ASN A 287 -2.70 -16.18 7.19
CA ASN A 287 -4.04 -16.67 7.51
C ASN A 287 -4.02 -18.11 8.07
N GLN A 288 -5.19 -18.62 8.43
CA GLN A 288 -5.36 -19.98 8.96
C GLN A 288 -4.91 -21.11 8.00
N HIS A 289 -4.64 -20.79 6.73
CA HIS A 289 -4.20 -21.74 5.71
C HIS A 289 -2.69 -21.65 5.43
N GLY A 290 -1.93 -20.88 6.23
CA GLY A 290 -0.49 -20.70 6.01
C GLY A 290 -0.16 -19.75 4.85
N VAL A 291 -1.14 -19.02 4.32
CA VAL A 291 -0.93 -18.09 3.21
C VAL A 291 -0.75 -16.67 3.73
N VAL A 292 0.27 -15.99 3.22
CA VAL A 292 0.53 -14.58 3.55
C VAL A 292 -0.55 -13.70 2.94
N GLU A 293 -1.22 -12.93 3.78
CA GLU A 293 -2.35 -12.07 3.38
C GLU A 293 -2.02 -10.57 3.42
N SER A 294 -1.20 -10.16 4.40
CA SER A 294 -0.71 -8.77 4.52
C SER A 294 0.76 -8.72 4.97
N ILE A 295 1.54 -7.77 4.44
CA ILE A 295 2.86 -7.37 4.94
C ILE A 295 2.83 -5.87 5.19
N THR A 296 3.25 -5.47 6.38
CA THR A 296 3.32 -4.08 6.81
C THR A 296 4.75 -3.78 7.25
N CYS A 297 5.40 -2.82 6.60
CA CYS A 297 6.74 -2.38 6.94
C CYS A 297 6.75 -0.88 7.26
N LEU A 298 7.46 -0.51 8.33
CA LEU A 298 7.72 0.87 8.69
C LEU A 298 9.20 1.02 9.07
N SER A 299 9.94 1.83 8.31
CA SER A 299 11.40 1.94 8.43
C SER A 299 11.86 3.39 8.35
N LEU A 300 12.85 3.79 9.15
CA LEU A 300 13.51 5.11 8.98
C LEU A 300 14.46 5.15 7.78
N LYS A 301 14.88 3.99 7.29
CA LYS A 301 15.65 3.87 6.05
C LYS A 301 14.72 3.71 4.87
N PRO A 302 15.10 4.21 3.68
CA PRO A 302 14.39 3.90 2.44
C PRO A 302 14.22 2.40 2.33
N ILE A 303 12.99 1.98 1.98
CA ILE A 303 12.72 0.60 1.62
C ILE A 303 12.93 0.55 0.10
N PRO A 304 14.09 0.05 -0.39
CA PRO A 304 14.22 -0.23 -1.80
C PRO A 304 13.14 -1.25 -2.19
N GLU A 305 12.64 -1.11 -3.41
CA GLU A 305 11.60 -1.89 -4.09
C GLU A 305 11.35 -3.30 -3.51
N PRO A 306 10.11 -3.78 -3.49
CA PRO A 306 9.60 -4.61 -2.40
C PRO A 306 10.16 -6.03 -2.45
N TRP A 307 11.34 -6.23 -1.89
CA TRP A 307 11.97 -7.53 -1.62
C TRP A 307 11.01 -8.47 -0.86
N CYS A 308 10.09 -7.89 -0.07
CA CYS A 308 9.06 -8.62 0.66
C CYS A 308 7.95 -9.20 -0.24
N LEU A 309 7.85 -8.86 -1.53
CA LEU A 309 6.94 -9.53 -2.45
C LEU A 309 7.28 -11.01 -2.66
N ALA A 310 8.54 -11.40 -2.48
CA ALA A 310 8.91 -12.80 -2.58
C ALA A 310 8.27 -13.68 -1.49
N VAL A 311 7.83 -13.05 -0.40
CA VAL A 311 7.07 -13.69 0.68
C VAL A 311 5.61 -13.96 0.27
N TYR A 312 5.09 -13.25 -0.74
CA TYR A 312 3.75 -13.46 -1.31
C TYR A 312 3.70 -14.49 -2.44
N HIS A 313 4.86 -14.98 -2.87
CA HIS A 313 4.93 -15.94 -3.94
C HIS A 313 4.32 -17.28 -3.50
N ASP A 314 3.63 -17.98 -4.39
CA ASP A 314 3.00 -19.29 -4.12
C ASP A 314 4.00 -20.33 -3.59
N ARG A 315 5.25 -20.25 -4.04
CA ARG A 315 6.40 -21.06 -3.57
C ARG A 315 7.02 -20.61 -2.25
N PHE A 316 6.44 -19.63 -1.55
CA PHE A 316 6.96 -19.22 -0.24
C PHE A 316 6.87 -20.37 0.77
N ALA A 317 5.88 -21.25 0.66
CA ALA A 317 5.77 -22.44 1.51
C ALA A 317 7.01 -23.36 1.39
N ASP A 318 7.54 -23.52 0.18
CA ASP A 318 8.77 -24.31 -0.06
C ASP A 318 9.98 -23.65 0.61
N PHE A 319 10.07 -22.33 0.55
CA PHE A 319 11.11 -21.57 1.23
C PHE A 319 10.94 -21.57 2.75
N GLU A 320 9.71 -21.53 3.25
CA GLU A 320 9.42 -21.65 4.69
C GLU A 320 9.90 -23.00 5.22
N GLU A 321 9.68 -24.08 4.47
CA GLU A 321 10.20 -25.42 4.79
C GLU A 321 11.73 -25.44 4.80
N GLU A 322 12.38 -24.84 3.80
CA GLU A 322 13.84 -24.73 3.73
C GLU A 322 14.40 -23.95 4.95
N VAL A 323 13.76 -22.84 5.30
CA VAL A 323 14.11 -22.04 6.49
C VAL A 323 13.93 -22.88 7.76
N ARG A 324 12.84 -23.65 7.88
CA ARG A 324 12.59 -24.53 9.02
C ARG A 324 13.69 -25.58 9.15
N GLN A 325 14.09 -26.21 8.06
CA GLN A 325 15.20 -27.18 8.05
C GLN A 325 16.54 -26.55 8.43
N ILE A 326 16.83 -25.32 7.95
CA ILE A 326 18.03 -24.57 8.33
C ILE A 326 18.00 -24.26 9.84
N MET A 327 16.83 -23.93 10.39
CA MET A 327 16.65 -23.65 11.81
C MET A 327 16.75 -24.92 12.66
N GLU A 328 16.21 -26.05 12.22
CA GLU A 328 16.31 -27.33 12.94
C GLU A 328 17.74 -27.89 12.93
N SER A 329 18.47 -27.70 11.83
CA SER A 329 19.88 -28.10 11.69
C SER A 329 20.86 -27.09 12.29
N ALA A 330 20.39 -25.90 12.70
CA ALA A 330 21.21 -24.87 13.30
C ALA A 330 21.77 -25.34 14.65
N LYS A 331 23.09 -25.54 14.70
CA LYS A 331 23.80 -25.78 15.95
C LYS A 331 24.22 -24.45 16.56
N VAL A 332 23.94 -24.27 17.84
CA VAL A 332 24.34 -23.09 18.58
C VAL A 332 25.07 -23.48 19.86
N GLN A 333 26.09 -22.68 20.20
CA GLN A 333 26.87 -22.87 21.41
C GLN A 333 26.16 -22.22 22.59
N ASP A 334 25.89 -23.02 23.61
CA ASP A 334 25.29 -22.63 24.88
C ASP A 334 26.13 -23.22 26.02
N ASP A 335 26.78 -22.35 26.81
CA ASP A 335 27.62 -22.74 27.97
C ASP A 335 28.66 -23.86 27.70
N GLY A 336 29.19 -23.92 26.48
CA GLY A 336 30.17 -24.92 26.04
C GLY A 336 29.60 -26.14 25.30
N ASP A 337 28.28 -26.33 25.34
CA ASP A 337 27.58 -27.39 24.62
C ASP A 337 27.08 -26.92 23.25
N LEU A 338 27.10 -27.81 22.26
CA LEU A 338 26.54 -27.61 20.92
C LEU A 338 25.12 -28.19 20.89
N LEU A 339 24.12 -27.32 20.94
CA LEU A 339 22.71 -27.69 20.94
C LEU A 339 22.02 -27.26 19.64
N SER A 340 21.02 -28.01 19.20
CA SER A 340 20.09 -27.54 18.16
C SER A 340 19.13 -26.48 18.72
N LEU A 341 18.56 -25.63 17.87
CA LEU A 341 17.56 -24.64 18.29
C LEU A 341 16.34 -25.27 18.99
N PRO A 342 15.77 -26.41 18.53
CA PRO A 342 14.68 -27.07 19.24
C PRO A 342 15.07 -27.54 20.65
N GLU A 343 16.27 -28.11 20.82
CA GLU A 343 16.79 -28.53 22.13
C GLU A 343 17.01 -27.33 23.06
N LEU A 344 17.52 -26.21 22.52
CA LEU A 344 17.69 -24.97 23.26
C LEU A 344 16.35 -24.37 23.69
N VAL A 345 15.34 -24.38 22.81
CA VAL A 345 13.98 -23.93 23.15
C VAL A 345 13.38 -24.83 24.22
N GLN A 346 13.59 -26.15 24.15
CA GLN A 346 13.12 -27.09 25.17
C GLN A 346 13.80 -26.87 26.53
N LYS A 347 15.12 -26.62 26.54
CA LYS A 347 15.90 -26.28 27.74
C LYS A 347 15.40 -24.98 28.39
N VAL A 348 15.07 -23.98 27.57
CA VAL A 348 14.52 -22.69 28.02
C VAL A 348 13.09 -22.83 28.55
N LEU A 349 12.26 -23.69 27.94
CA LEU A 349 10.90 -23.99 28.40
C LEU A 349 10.86 -24.80 29.70
N ASN A 350 11.88 -25.61 29.96
CA ASN A 350 12.02 -26.40 31.18
C ASN A 350 12.60 -25.59 32.37
N GLU A 351 12.75 -24.26 32.23
CA GLU A 351 13.20 -23.31 33.26
C GLU A 351 14.59 -23.56 33.88
N GLU A 352 15.44 -24.38 33.25
CA GLU A 352 16.73 -24.77 33.87
C GLU A 352 17.81 -23.67 33.85
N ALA A 353 17.71 -22.64 32.99
CA ALA A 353 18.77 -21.62 32.92
C ALA A 353 18.43 -20.34 32.12
N VAL A 354 17.53 -19.44 32.56
CA VAL A 354 17.57 -18.06 32.03
C VAL A 354 17.13 -17.00 33.06
N SER A 355 18.04 -16.06 33.38
CA SER A 355 17.79 -14.86 34.21
C SER A 355 17.13 -13.72 33.40
N GLU A 356 17.26 -13.76 32.07
CA GLU A 356 16.72 -12.79 31.11
C GLU A 356 15.44 -13.27 30.40
N ASN A 357 14.76 -12.37 29.69
CA ASN A 357 13.62 -12.70 28.83
C ASN A 357 14.02 -13.77 27.79
N PRO A 358 13.35 -14.95 27.77
CA PRO A 358 13.65 -16.06 26.87
C PRO A 358 13.79 -15.68 25.39
N LYS A 359 12.98 -14.72 24.92
CA LYS A 359 13.02 -14.25 23.53
C LYS A 359 14.30 -13.47 23.21
N ILE A 360 14.80 -12.70 24.18
CA ILE A 360 16.04 -11.92 24.03
C ILE A 360 17.24 -12.86 24.02
N TYR A 361 17.24 -13.83 24.94
CA TYR A 361 18.27 -14.87 25.04
C TYR A 361 18.42 -15.67 23.74
N LEU A 362 17.32 -16.27 23.28
CA LEU A 362 17.30 -17.07 22.05
C LEU A 362 17.73 -16.24 20.83
N LYS A 363 17.29 -14.98 20.75
CA LYS A 363 17.69 -14.06 19.68
C LYS A 363 19.19 -13.77 19.69
N ASN A 364 19.77 -13.52 20.86
CA ASN A 364 21.20 -13.22 20.99
C ASN A 364 22.08 -14.41 20.62
N ILE A 365 21.67 -15.61 21.06
CA ILE A 365 22.35 -16.87 20.74
C ILE A 365 22.28 -17.14 19.23
N PHE A 366 21.07 -17.02 18.65
CA PHE A 366 20.89 -17.20 17.21
C PHE A 366 21.69 -16.19 16.37
N GLN A 367 21.76 -14.93 16.79
CA GLN A 367 22.53 -13.90 16.09
C GLN A 367 24.04 -14.17 16.05
N LYS A 368 24.57 -14.93 17.02
CA LYS A 368 25.97 -15.35 17.07
C LYS A 368 26.25 -16.63 16.29
N SER A 369 25.21 -17.33 15.83
CA SER A 369 25.35 -18.59 15.09
C SER A 369 25.71 -18.36 13.62
N ASP A 370 26.44 -19.29 13.02
CA ASP A 370 26.71 -19.29 11.57
C ASP A 370 25.44 -19.52 10.74
N SER A 371 24.39 -20.05 11.37
CA SER A 371 23.08 -20.32 10.75
C SER A 371 22.42 -19.06 10.22
N ILE A 372 22.68 -17.87 10.80
CA ILE A 372 22.16 -16.61 10.26
C ILE A 372 22.74 -16.28 8.89
N THR A 373 23.99 -16.68 8.64
CA THR A 373 24.66 -16.49 7.34
C THR A 373 24.11 -17.46 6.31
N THR A 374 23.89 -18.71 6.69
CA THR A 374 23.23 -19.73 5.87
C THR A 374 21.80 -19.31 5.51
N LEU A 375 21.04 -18.83 6.49
CA LEU A 375 19.68 -18.32 6.30
C LEU A 375 19.64 -17.14 5.32
N LYS A 376 20.54 -16.16 5.50
CA LYS A 376 20.67 -15.03 4.56
C LYS A 376 21.00 -15.51 3.14
N LYS A 377 21.90 -16.48 3.01
CA LYS A 377 22.29 -17.04 1.70
C LYS A 377 21.13 -17.78 1.04
N SER A 378 20.40 -18.61 1.79
CA SER A 378 19.20 -19.30 1.32
C SER A 378 18.13 -18.30 0.88
N MET A 379 17.86 -17.26 1.68
CA MET A 379 16.94 -16.18 1.31
C MET A 379 17.36 -15.48 0.02
N LEU A 380 18.64 -15.12 -0.12
CA LEU A 380 19.16 -14.50 -1.35
C LEU A 380 19.05 -15.44 -2.56
N ASN A 381 19.28 -16.74 -2.37
CA ASN A 381 19.13 -17.74 -3.43
C ASN A 381 17.68 -17.88 -3.85
N TYR A 382 16.74 -17.97 -2.91
CA TYR A 382 15.31 -18.00 -3.18
C TYR A 382 14.86 -16.75 -3.95
N LEU A 383 15.28 -15.57 -3.50
CA LEU A 383 15.01 -14.30 -4.18
C LEU A 383 15.58 -14.26 -5.60
N ASN A 384 16.80 -14.76 -5.81
CA ASN A 384 17.45 -14.79 -7.12
C ASN A 384 16.84 -15.85 -8.05
N TYR A 385 16.52 -17.03 -7.54
CA TYR A 385 15.95 -18.13 -8.31
C TYR A 385 14.54 -17.79 -8.79
N ASN A 386 13.71 -17.29 -7.87
CA ASN A 386 12.36 -16.87 -8.19
C ASN A 386 12.32 -15.49 -8.84
N ARG A 387 13.46 -14.82 -9.08
CA ARG A 387 13.51 -13.47 -9.70
C ARG A 387 12.73 -13.37 -11.01
N TYR A 388 12.69 -14.45 -11.80
CA TYR A 388 11.94 -14.55 -13.06
C TYR A 388 10.44 -14.81 -12.89
N HIS A 389 10.02 -15.32 -11.73
CA HIS A 389 8.61 -15.44 -11.35
C HIS A 389 8.14 -14.26 -10.48
N LEU A 390 9.09 -13.52 -9.89
CA LEU A 390 8.93 -12.25 -9.21
C LEU A 390 9.03 -11.08 -10.20
N THR A 391 8.51 -11.23 -11.41
CA THR A 391 8.72 -10.33 -12.57
C THR A 391 8.15 -8.94 -12.36
N MET A 392 8.87 -8.17 -11.57
CA MET A 392 8.85 -6.72 -11.63
C MET A 392 9.79 -6.26 -12.76
N TYR A 393 9.24 -6.23 -13.99
CA TYR A 393 9.68 -5.53 -15.24
C TYR A 393 10.45 -6.33 -16.31
N ALA A 394 10.20 -5.92 -17.57
CA ALA A 394 11.01 -6.18 -18.74
C ALA A 394 12.43 -5.59 -18.57
N GLN A 395 13.41 -6.31 -19.09
CA GLN A 395 14.82 -5.92 -19.04
C GLN A 395 15.18 -5.05 -20.26
N PRO A 396 16.09 -4.05 -20.12
CA PRO A 396 16.70 -3.42 -21.29
C PRO A 396 17.44 -4.49 -22.09
N GLY A 397 16.96 -4.78 -23.31
CA GLY A 397 17.52 -5.82 -24.19
C GLY A 397 16.58 -7.00 -24.50
N LEU A 398 15.31 -6.95 -24.05
CA LEU A 398 14.28 -7.95 -24.36
C LEU A 398 13.19 -7.37 -25.30
N ILE A 399 13.63 -6.64 -26.34
CA ILE A 399 12.88 -6.31 -27.57
C ILE A 399 13.68 -6.83 -28.75
#